data_AF-A0A2V9JRH7-F1
#
_entry.id   AF-A0A2V9JRH7-F1
#
_cell.length_a   1.000
_cell.length_b   1.000
_cell.length_c   1.000
_cell.angle_alpha   90.00
_cell.angle_beta   90.00
_cell.angle_gamma   90.00
#
_symmetry.space_group_name_H-M   'P 1'
#
loop_
_entity.id
_entity.type
_entity.pdbx_description
1 polymer ?
#
loop_
_entity_poly.entity_id
_entity_poly.type
_entity_poly.pdbx_seq_one_letter_code
_entity_poly.pdbx_strand_id
1 'polypeptide(L)'
;PELQPFAQRDLMAQATERIASAEAALEKARRNLERARKRAAEPPAARPSAEAPAVDFEREVKPILAKSCFGCHSSANVRSGLVLDTVDSILLGGDKNGPAAIPRRSAESPMIQYLRGEKKPRMPWAGAALPEQQIAALARWIDRLPEEEPRVALAKAEGAMHAAEREVEWARANLPALEARIAAENAKYAVPQDARADELAATARRLERQAALLKAEADLTRAQAKLSEATAASAGTGEKAEKAREKRAAEARKEIQAATAALNQATEKYTSLGATYAETSSGRRSALARWIVSRENPLAARVAINHIWTRHFGRGLVSTPNNFGLSGKAPSHPELLDWLAVEFMDRGWSTKAMHRLIVTSNTYRMQSGTRDPSHPGVRIDPENQYLWRMNPRRMEAETVRDSILQVAGQLDLTTGGPELEEGRDQEVYRRSVYFRHSAEAQVEFLKLFDAANPQECYERKESVIPQQALALANSRLVYNQARLLARRLSSQAARDTDFVAAAFEQVLGRTVTPPERAECERFVREQASLFLDADKARQPDLLAPGDVAPARDPKLRAREGLIHALFNRNEFVTVR
;
A
#
# COMPACT_ATOMS: atom_id res chain seq x y z
N PRO A 1 4.91 -24.54 -17.21
CA PRO A 1 6.01 -25.33 -16.60
C PRO A 1 6.83 -24.53 -15.58
N GLU A 2 7.46 -23.41 -15.96
CA GLU A 2 8.37 -22.67 -15.05
C GLU A 2 7.70 -21.97 -13.86
N LEU A 3 6.42 -21.62 -13.96
CA LEU A 3 5.65 -21.00 -12.85
C LEU A 3 5.06 -22.00 -11.84
N GLN A 4 4.99 -23.29 -12.21
CA GLN A 4 4.37 -24.32 -11.38
C GLN A 4 5.08 -24.51 -10.03
N PRO A 5 6.43 -24.52 -9.95
CA PRO A 5 7.13 -24.61 -8.67
C PRO A 5 6.86 -23.41 -7.75
N PHE A 6 6.69 -22.21 -8.30
CA PHE A 6 6.40 -21.01 -7.52
C PHE A 6 4.99 -21.05 -6.94
N ALA A 7 3.99 -21.42 -7.75
CA ALA A 7 2.62 -21.58 -7.30
C ALA A 7 2.48 -22.67 -6.23
N GLN A 8 3.17 -23.81 -6.40
CA GLN A 8 3.17 -24.89 -5.41
C GLN A 8 3.81 -24.45 -4.07
N ARG A 9 4.92 -23.70 -4.11
CA ARG A 9 5.55 -23.15 -2.89
C ARG A 9 4.66 -22.16 -2.17
N ASP A 10 3.99 -21.29 -2.90
CA ASP A 10 3.08 -20.29 -2.32
C ASP A 10 1.88 -20.96 -1.62
N LEU A 11 1.27 -21.96 -2.27
CA LEU A 11 0.19 -22.75 -1.66
C LEU A 11 0.63 -23.43 -0.35
N MET A 12 1.85 -23.97 -0.31
CA MET A 12 2.43 -24.58 0.90
C MET A 12 2.70 -23.55 2.02
N ALA A 13 3.21 -22.37 1.65
CA ALA A 13 3.42 -21.28 2.60
C ALA A 13 2.10 -20.81 3.22
N GLN A 14 1.07 -20.61 2.40
CA GLN A 14 -0.27 -20.22 2.86
C GLN A 14 -0.91 -21.27 3.77
N ALA A 15 -0.77 -22.56 3.45
CA ALA A 15 -1.26 -23.65 4.29
C ALA A 15 -0.55 -23.71 5.65
N THR A 16 0.77 -23.44 5.68
CA THR A 16 1.56 -23.39 6.92
C THR A 16 1.18 -22.20 7.79
N GLU A 17 1.02 -21.02 7.19
CA GLU A 17 0.55 -19.82 7.88
C GLU A 17 -0.86 -20.02 8.46
N ARG A 18 -1.72 -20.73 7.74
CA ARG A 18 -3.07 -21.08 8.22
C ARG A 18 -3.05 -21.90 9.50
N ILE A 19 -2.12 -22.86 9.63
CA ILE A 19 -1.96 -23.65 10.86
C ILE A 19 -1.59 -22.72 12.02
N ALA A 20 -0.55 -21.89 11.84
CA ALA A 20 -0.11 -20.96 12.88
C ALA A 20 -1.23 -20.00 13.32
N SER A 21 -2.00 -19.48 12.34
CA SER A 21 -3.16 -18.62 12.60
C SER A 21 -4.26 -19.34 13.37
N ALA A 22 -4.59 -20.58 12.99
CA ALA A 22 -5.60 -21.40 13.67
C ALA A 22 -5.19 -21.75 15.11
N GLU A 23 -3.92 -22.09 15.33
CA GLU A 23 -3.38 -22.38 16.67
C GLU A 23 -3.42 -21.15 17.58
N ALA A 24 -3.05 -19.98 17.06
CA ALA A 24 -3.17 -18.71 17.78
C ALA A 24 -4.63 -18.38 18.14
N ALA A 25 -5.58 -18.67 17.23
CA ALA A 25 -7.00 -18.48 17.47
C ALA A 25 -7.55 -19.44 18.55
N LEU A 26 -7.14 -20.71 18.52
CA LEU A 26 -7.48 -21.70 19.55
C LEU A 26 -6.98 -21.27 20.94
N GLU A 27 -5.74 -20.81 21.01
CA GLU A 27 -5.15 -20.35 22.26
C GLU A 27 -5.84 -19.09 22.80
N LYS A 28 -6.29 -18.19 21.90
CA LYS A 28 -7.18 -17.07 22.27
C LYS A 28 -8.53 -17.56 22.80
N ALA A 29 -9.15 -18.55 22.15
CA ALA A 29 -10.43 -19.10 22.56
C ALA A 29 -10.35 -19.80 23.93
N ARG A 30 -9.27 -20.52 24.22
CA ARG A 30 -9.00 -21.15 25.55
C ARG A 30 -8.96 -20.11 26.67
N ARG A 31 -8.21 -19.02 26.47
CA ARG A 31 -8.16 -17.92 27.45
C ARG A 31 -9.54 -17.28 27.67
N ASN A 32 -10.32 -17.12 26.60
CA ASN A 32 -11.67 -16.57 26.71
C ASN A 32 -12.61 -17.51 27.47
N LEU A 33 -12.53 -18.81 27.22
CA LEU A 33 -13.29 -19.83 27.95
C LEU A 33 -12.93 -19.85 29.44
N GLU A 34 -11.64 -19.77 29.79
CA GLU A 34 -11.21 -19.70 31.18
C GLU A 34 -11.77 -18.46 31.90
N ARG A 35 -11.75 -17.31 31.23
CA ARG A 35 -12.35 -16.06 31.75
C ARG A 35 -13.87 -16.19 31.90
N ALA A 36 -14.56 -16.79 30.94
CA ALA A 36 -16.00 -17.01 31.01
C ALA A 36 -16.39 -17.97 32.15
N ARG A 37 -15.59 -19.03 32.39
CA ARG A 37 -15.75 -19.95 33.53
C ARG A 37 -15.57 -19.25 34.87
N LYS A 38 -14.51 -18.45 35.00
CA LYS A 38 -14.28 -17.61 36.19
C LYS A 38 -15.46 -16.67 36.41
N ARG A 39 -15.95 -16.02 35.36
CA ARG A 39 -17.10 -15.11 35.42
C ARG A 39 -18.40 -15.82 35.83
N ALA A 40 -18.66 -17.01 35.31
CA ALA A 40 -19.86 -17.78 35.64
C ALA A 40 -19.86 -18.28 37.10
N ALA A 41 -18.69 -18.39 37.73
CA ALA A 41 -18.55 -18.79 39.14
C ALA A 41 -18.73 -17.63 40.13
N GLU A 42 -18.70 -16.39 39.67
CA GLU A 42 -18.86 -15.21 40.52
C GLU A 42 -20.34 -14.80 40.66
N PRO A 43 -20.77 -14.27 41.82
CA PRO A 43 -22.12 -13.75 41.97
C PRO A 43 -22.39 -12.59 40.98
N PRO A 44 -23.62 -12.50 40.44
CA PRO A 44 -23.98 -11.41 39.53
C PRO A 44 -23.75 -10.06 40.23
N ALA A 45 -23.14 -9.11 39.53
CA ALA A 45 -22.91 -7.79 40.08
C ALA A 45 -24.25 -7.13 40.46
N ALA A 46 -24.31 -6.51 41.64
CA ALA A 46 -25.50 -5.83 42.10
C ALA A 46 -25.94 -4.78 41.06
N ARG A 47 -27.22 -4.76 40.69
CA ARG A 47 -27.75 -3.68 39.84
C ARG A 47 -27.60 -2.36 40.60
N PRO A 48 -26.95 -1.33 40.03
CA PRO A 48 -26.88 -0.02 40.68
C PRO A 48 -28.28 0.55 40.92
N SER A 49 -28.49 1.24 42.05
CA SER A 49 -29.79 1.80 42.44
C SER A 49 -30.41 2.65 41.32
N ALA A 50 -31.73 2.63 41.21
CA ALA A 50 -32.48 3.29 40.12
C ALA A 50 -32.41 4.83 40.14
N GLU A 51 -31.79 5.44 41.16
CA GLU A 51 -31.86 6.89 41.42
C GLU A 51 -30.78 7.76 40.73
N ALA A 52 -29.71 7.19 40.18
CA ALA A 52 -28.68 7.97 39.49
C ALA A 52 -29.01 8.18 37.99
N PRO A 53 -28.87 9.41 37.44
CA PRO A 53 -29.26 9.75 36.06
C PRO A 53 -28.54 8.88 35.01
N ALA A 54 -29.27 8.47 33.98
CA ALA A 54 -28.76 7.61 32.91
C ALA A 54 -27.71 8.35 32.05
N VAL A 55 -26.53 7.75 31.87
CA VAL A 55 -25.43 8.28 31.04
C VAL A 55 -25.58 7.72 29.63
N ASP A 56 -25.81 8.59 28.65
CA ASP A 56 -25.97 8.20 27.25
C ASP A 56 -24.61 8.04 26.53
N PHE A 57 -24.47 7.00 25.70
CA PHE A 57 -23.20 6.72 25.02
C PHE A 57 -22.84 7.82 24.00
N GLU A 58 -23.78 8.20 23.14
CA GLU A 58 -23.52 9.14 22.04
C GLU A 58 -23.34 10.56 22.55
N ARG A 59 -24.11 10.95 23.57
CA ARG A 59 -24.10 12.32 24.10
C ARG A 59 -22.99 12.58 25.12
N GLU A 60 -22.63 11.61 25.94
CA GLU A 60 -21.77 11.84 27.11
C GLU A 60 -20.45 11.06 27.06
N VAL A 61 -20.46 9.81 26.59
CA VAL A 61 -19.25 8.94 26.57
C VAL A 61 -18.41 9.14 25.32
N LYS A 62 -19.05 9.09 24.15
CA LYS A 62 -18.37 9.18 22.85
C LYS A 62 -17.59 10.48 22.67
N PRO A 63 -18.06 11.67 23.10
CA PRO A 63 -17.24 12.89 23.02
C PRO A 63 -15.94 12.82 23.84
N ILE A 64 -15.97 12.13 24.99
CA ILE A 64 -14.77 11.93 25.83
C ILE A 64 -13.76 11.02 25.10
N LEU A 65 -14.24 9.91 24.54
CA LEU A 65 -13.42 8.95 23.78
C LEU A 65 -12.91 9.55 22.47
N ALA A 66 -13.73 10.32 21.76
CA ALA A 66 -13.35 10.99 20.53
C ALA A 66 -12.20 11.97 20.75
N LYS A 67 -12.27 12.77 21.81
CA LYS A 67 -11.25 13.77 22.13
C LYS A 67 -9.92 13.14 22.57
N SER A 68 -9.97 12.04 23.34
CA SER A 68 -8.79 11.54 24.06
C SER A 68 -8.27 10.18 23.58
N CYS A 69 -9.02 9.46 22.76
CA CYS A 69 -8.74 8.05 22.42
C CYS A 69 -8.76 7.76 20.91
N PHE A 70 -9.64 8.39 20.12
CA PHE A 70 -9.82 8.03 18.69
C PHE A 70 -8.60 8.30 17.83
N GLY A 71 -7.69 9.18 18.26
CA GLY A 71 -6.40 9.38 17.60
C GLY A 71 -5.57 8.10 17.46
N CYS A 72 -5.79 7.11 18.33
CA CYS A 72 -5.06 5.82 18.33
C CYS A 72 -5.96 4.58 18.41
N HIS A 73 -7.22 4.69 18.81
CA HIS A 73 -8.14 3.57 19.05
C HIS A 73 -9.49 3.79 18.37
N SER A 74 -9.46 4.03 17.06
CA SER A 74 -10.65 4.16 16.21
C SER A 74 -10.62 3.20 15.04
N SER A 75 -11.72 3.09 14.30
CA SER A 75 -11.78 2.30 13.06
C SER A 75 -10.74 2.74 12.02
N ALA A 76 -10.33 4.01 12.04
CA ALA A 76 -9.27 4.54 11.18
C ALA A 76 -7.85 4.29 11.73
N ASN A 77 -7.69 4.05 13.03
CA ASN A 77 -6.40 3.79 13.67
C ASN A 77 -6.55 2.76 14.80
N VAL A 78 -6.17 1.50 14.52
CA VAL A 78 -6.48 0.34 15.37
C VAL A 78 -5.25 -0.10 16.18
N ARG A 79 -4.73 0.76 17.07
CA ARG A 79 -3.58 0.36 17.90
C ARG A 79 -3.97 -0.74 18.88
N SER A 80 -3.10 -1.76 18.98
CA SER A 80 -3.31 -2.95 19.85
C SER A 80 -4.60 -3.74 19.58
N GLY A 81 -5.16 -3.62 18.38
CA GLY A 81 -6.42 -4.29 18.01
C GLY A 81 -7.67 -3.70 18.66
N LEU A 82 -7.58 -2.54 19.35
CA LEU A 82 -8.68 -1.95 20.11
C LEU A 82 -9.36 -0.80 19.34
N VAL A 83 -10.69 -0.88 19.18
CA VAL A 83 -11.55 0.14 18.57
C VAL A 83 -12.61 0.60 19.57
N LEU A 84 -12.75 1.91 19.77
CA LEU A 84 -13.64 2.49 20.79
C LEU A 84 -14.81 3.30 20.21
N ASP A 85 -15.07 3.16 18.90
CA ASP A 85 -16.04 3.98 18.16
C ASP A 85 -17.50 3.67 18.53
N THR A 86 -17.78 2.41 18.87
CA THR A 86 -19.13 1.92 19.18
C THR A 86 -19.15 1.12 20.48
N VAL A 87 -20.32 1.00 21.09
CA VAL A 87 -20.52 0.14 22.27
C VAL A 87 -20.06 -1.29 22.00
N ASP A 88 -20.43 -1.85 20.84
CA ASP A 88 -20.07 -3.21 20.44
C ASP A 88 -18.55 -3.40 20.31
N SER A 89 -17.83 -2.40 19.76
CA SER A 89 -16.37 -2.50 19.61
C SER A 89 -15.66 -2.40 20.97
N ILE A 90 -16.18 -1.60 21.90
CA ILE A 90 -15.68 -1.50 23.28
C ILE A 90 -15.87 -2.83 24.01
N LEU A 91 -17.03 -3.48 23.82
CA LEU A 91 -17.33 -4.79 24.40
C LEU A 91 -16.53 -5.93 23.74
N LEU A 92 -16.20 -5.81 22.45
CA LEU A 92 -15.30 -6.75 21.78
C LEU A 92 -13.86 -6.65 22.32
N GLY A 93 -13.41 -5.41 22.57
CA GLY A 93 -12.10 -5.13 23.14
C GLY A 93 -10.93 -5.35 22.18
N GLY A 94 -9.71 -5.44 22.74
CA GLY A 94 -8.46 -5.56 21.96
C GLY A 94 -7.75 -6.90 22.13
N ASP A 95 -6.63 -7.09 21.43
CA ASP A 95 -5.98 -8.40 21.27
C ASP A 95 -5.48 -9.05 22.56
N LYS A 96 -5.08 -8.22 23.54
CA LYS A 96 -4.40 -8.70 24.75
C LYS A 96 -5.32 -8.85 25.97
N ASN A 97 -6.25 -7.92 26.15
CA ASN A 97 -6.98 -7.78 27.41
C ASN A 97 -8.45 -8.21 27.35
N GLY A 98 -8.94 -8.66 26.19
CA GLY A 98 -10.37 -8.95 26.02
C GLY A 98 -11.20 -7.66 26.04
N PRO A 99 -12.49 -7.71 26.43
CA PRO A 99 -13.39 -6.56 26.48
C PRO A 99 -12.77 -5.36 27.19
N ALA A 100 -12.90 -4.16 26.61
CA ALA A 100 -12.38 -2.95 27.25
C ALA A 100 -13.28 -2.49 28.41
N ALA A 101 -14.58 -2.76 28.31
CA ALA A 101 -15.56 -2.58 29.37
C ALA A 101 -16.15 -3.92 29.79
N ILE A 102 -16.26 -4.15 31.10
CA ILE A 102 -16.96 -5.27 31.70
C ILE A 102 -18.28 -4.71 32.26
N PRO A 103 -19.43 -5.04 31.66
CA PRO A 103 -20.72 -4.53 32.11
C PRO A 103 -20.93 -4.69 33.62
N ARG A 104 -21.48 -3.66 34.27
CA ARG A 104 -21.75 -3.61 35.73
C ARG A 104 -20.54 -3.65 36.65
N ARG A 105 -19.31 -3.65 36.11
CA ARG A 105 -18.07 -3.71 36.90
C ARG A 105 -17.03 -2.75 36.37
N SER A 106 -17.31 -1.47 36.51
CA SER A 106 -16.43 -0.39 36.09
C SER A 106 -15.03 -0.48 36.69
N ALA A 107 -14.90 -0.80 37.99
CA ALA A 107 -13.61 -0.92 38.68
C ALA A 107 -12.72 -2.05 38.13
N GLU A 108 -13.32 -3.12 37.63
CA GLU A 108 -12.59 -4.27 37.05
C GLU A 108 -12.33 -4.10 35.54
N SER A 109 -13.02 -3.14 34.91
CA SER A 109 -12.95 -2.93 33.47
C SER A 109 -11.57 -2.43 33.05
N PRO A 110 -10.88 -3.10 32.09
CA PRO A 110 -9.55 -2.70 31.65
C PRO A 110 -9.47 -1.22 31.26
N MET A 111 -10.49 -0.66 30.62
CA MET A 111 -10.55 0.76 30.27
C MET A 111 -10.34 1.66 31.49
N ILE A 112 -11.06 1.43 32.59
CA ILE A 112 -10.94 2.24 33.81
C ILE A 112 -9.59 2.02 34.50
N GLN A 113 -9.13 0.77 34.58
CA GLN A 113 -7.84 0.43 35.19
C GLN A 113 -6.65 1.07 34.46
N TYR A 114 -6.72 1.14 33.12
CA TYR A 114 -5.72 1.85 32.31
C TYR A 114 -5.79 3.36 32.47
N LEU A 115 -6.99 3.95 32.58
CA LEU A 115 -7.19 5.38 32.81
C LEU A 115 -6.66 5.82 34.18
N ARG A 116 -6.89 5.01 35.23
CA ARG A 116 -6.39 5.23 36.59
C ARG A 116 -4.93 4.84 36.79
N GLY A 117 -4.32 4.17 35.81
CA GLY A 117 -2.90 3.79 35.83
C GLY A 117 -2.59 2.57 36.72
N GLU A 118 -3.63 1.84 37.13
CA GLU A 118 -3.57 0.53 37.80
C GLU A 118 -3.00 -0.53 36.85
N LYS A 119 -3.29 -0.42 35.54
CA LYS A 119 -2.62 -1.18 34.47
C LYS A 119 -1.67 -0.29 33.67
N LYS A 120 -0.58 -0.88 33.16
CA LYS A 120 0.47 -0.18 32.40
C LYS A 120 0.48 -0.55 30.91
N PRO A 121 0.75 0.41 30.01
CA PRO A 121 0.98 1.83 30.28
C PRO A 121 -0.33 2.57 30.63
N ARG A 122 -0.26 3.61 31.48
CA ARG A 122 -1.44 4.45 31.80
C ARG A 122 -1.92 5.14 30.51
N MET A 123 -3.23 5.13 30.27
CA MET A 123 -3.85 5.84 29.16
C MET A 123 -4.47 7.18 29.62
N PRO A 124 -4.48 8.22 28.77
CA PRO A 124 -3.85 8.31 27.45
C PRO A 124 -2.31 8.27 27.53
N TRP A 125 -1.67 7.55 26.60
CA TRP A 125 -0.22 7.34 26.60
C TRP A 125 0.52 8.66 26.34
N ALA A 126 1.45 9.02 27.24
CA ALA A 126 2.22 10.27 27.20
C ALA A 126 1.38 11.57 27.19
N GLY A 127 0.06 11.49 27.45
CA GLY A 127 -0.84 12.65 27.55
C GLY A 127 -1.27 12.94 28.99
N ALA A 128 -1.96 14.07 29.22
CA ALA A 128 -2.55 14.39 30.51
C ALA A 128 -3.55 13.30 30.95
N ALA A 129 -3.64 13.05 32.26
CA ALA A 129 -4.67 12.17 32.81
C ALA A 129 -6.06 12.76 32.54
N LEU A 130 -7.04 11.90 32.26
CA LEU A 130 -8.43 12.37 32.17
C LEU A 130 -8.86 12.91 33.53
N PRO A 131 -9.65 14.00 33.59
CA PRO A 131 -10.26 14.46 34.82
C PRO A 131 -11.09 13.34 35.47
N GLU A 132 -11.03 13.21 36.80
CA GLU A 132 -11.76 12.15 37.51
C GLU A 132 -13.27 12.20 37.23
N GLN A 133 -13.84 13.38 36.96
CA GLN A 133 -15.24 13.53 36.55
C GLN A 133 -15.57 12.76 35.26
N GLN A 134 -14.65 12.74 34.29
CA GLN A 134 -14.80 12.02 33.03
C GLN A 134 -14.61 10.52 33.23
N ILE A 135 -13.62 10.12 34.04
CA ILE A 135 -13.41 8.70 34.40
C ILE A 135 -14.64 8.17 35.14
N ALA A 136 -15.22 8.95 36.06
CA ALA A 136 -16.43 8.61 36.77
C ALA A 136 -17.67 8.53 35.85
N ALA A 137 -17.76 9.36 34.81
CA ALA A 137 -18.82 9.26 33.80
C ALA A 137 -18.71 7.97 32.99
N LEU A 138 -17.49 7.61 32.56
CA LEU A 138 -17.22 6.33 31.91
C LEU A 138 -17.55 5.16 32.83
N ALA A 139 -17.16 5.21 34.10
CA ALA A 139 -17.44 4.17 35.08
C ALA A 139 -18.96 3.98 35.28
N ARG A 140 -19.71 5.07 35.48
CA ARG A 140 -21.19 5.01 35.60
C ARG A 140 -21.86 4.44 34.36
N TRP A 141 -21.37 4.79 33.17
CA TRP A 141 -21.87 4.22 31.92
C TRP A 141 -21.64 2.70 31.87
N ILE A 142 -20.41 2.23 32.18
CA ILE A 142 -20.09 0.80 32.22
C ILE A 142 -20.99 0.07 33.23
N ASP A 143 -21.24 0.68 34.39
CA ASP A 143 -22.05 0.07 35.44
C ASP A 143 -23.52 -0.08 35.06
N ARG A 144 -23.99 0.66 34.05
CA ARG A 144 -25.34 0.61 33.50
C ARG A 144 -25.46 -0.26 32.25
N LEU A 145 -24.34 -0.74 31.68
CA LEU A 145 -24.38 -1.61 30.51
C LEU A 145 -25.17 -2.89 30.81
N PRO A 146 -25.93 -3.40 29.82
CA PRO A 146 -26.59 -4.68 29.96
C PRO A 146 -25.51 -5.76 30.13
N GLU A 147 -25.58 -6.50 31.23
CA GLU A 147 -24.72 -7.66 31.46
C GLU A 147 -25.36 -8.85 30.74
N GLU A 148 -24.61 -9.48 29.84
CA GLU A 148 -24.95 -10.78 29.27
C GLU A 148 -24.99 -11.81 30.41
N GLU A 149 -26.00 -12.68 30.42
CA GLU A 149 -26.08 -13.70 31.46
C GLU A 149 -24.81 -14.57 31.46
N PRO A 150 -24.14 -14.77 32.60
CA PRO A 150 -22.87 -15.50 32.65
C PRO A 150 -22.93 -16.91 32.03
N ARG A 151 -24.10 -17.56 32.08
CA ARG A 151 -24.35 -18.86 31.43
C ARG A 151 -24.32 -18.76 29.90
N VAL A 152 -24.87 -17.70 29.33
CA VAL A 152 -24.86 -17.44 27.88
C VAL A 152 -23.45 -17.12 27.41
N ALA A 153 -22.73 -16.27 28.14
CA ALA A 153 -21.34 -15.94 27.85
C ALA A 153 -20.42 -17.19 27.91
N LEU A 154 -20.66 -18.08 28.89
CA LEU A 154 -19.96 -19.36 28.99
C LEU A 154 -20.26 -20.28 27.80
N ALA A 155 -21.53 -20.49 27.46
CA ALA A 155 -21.93 -21.32 26.33
C ALA A 155 -21.35 -20.81 24.99
N LYS A 156 -21.31 -19.49 24.80
CA LYS A 156 -20.68 -18.85 23.64
C LYS A 156 -19.18 -19.11 23.59
N ALA A 157 -18.48 -18.97 24.72
CA ALA A 157 -17.05 -19.22 24.80
C ALA A 157 -16.71 -20.71 24.57
N GLU A 158 -17.56 -21.63 25.05
CA GLU A 158 -17.45 -23.07 24.78
C GLU A 158 -17.65 -23.35 23.30
N GLY A 159 -18.70 -22.82 22.66
CA GLY A 159 -18.93 -22.98 21.22
C GLY A 159 -17.77 -22.44 20.36
N ALA A 160 -17.23 -21.27 20.72
CA ALA A 160 -16.09 -20.67 20.02
C ALA A 160 -14.81 -21.51 20.17
N MET A 161 -14.60 -22.13 21.34
CA MET A 161 -13.46 -23.01 21.60
C MET A 161 -13.55 -24.29 20.76
N HIS A 162 -14.70 -24.97 20.75
CA HIS A 162 -14.90 -26.17 19.90
C HIS A 162 -14.73 -25.84 18.42
N ALA A 163 -15.24 -24.70 17.94
CA ALA A 163 -15.06 -24.28 16.56
C ALA A 163 -13.58 -24.04 16.20
N ALA A 164 -12.81 -23.44 17.12
CA ALA A 164 -11.39 -23.22 16.92
C ALA A 164 -10.58 -24.53 16.93
N GLU A 165 -10.96 -25.52 17.76
CA GLU A 165 -10.34 -26.85 17.76
C GLU A 165 -10.54 -27.57 16.44
N ARG A 166 -11.77 -27.59 15.92
CA ARG A 166 -12.06 -28.21 14.63
C ARG A 166 -11.32 -27.52 13.48
N GLU A 167 -11.14 -26.19 13.53
CA GLU A 167 -10.39 -25.47 12.51
C GLU A 167 -8.89 -25.82 12.53
N VAL A 168 -8.30 -26.04 13.72
CA VAL A 168 -6.91 -26.52 13.83
C VAL A 168 -6.77 -27.93 13.27
N GLU A 169 -7.72 -28.82 13.55
CA GLU A 169 -7.73 -30.18 13.00
C GLU A 169 -7.81 -30.18 11.47
N TRP A 170 -8.70 -29.36 10.90
CA TRP A 170 -8.76 -29.15 9.46
C TRP A 170 -7.45 -28.59 8.91
N ALA A 171 -6.90 -27.51 9.49
CA ALA A 171 -5.70 -26.86 8.98
C ALA A 171 -4.50 -27.83 8.96
N ARG A 172 -4.36 -28.66 10.00
CA ARG A 172 -3.33 -29.71 10.10
C ARG A 172 -3.53 -30.84 9.11
N ALA A 173 -4.77 -31.19 8.76
CA ALA A 173 -5.08 -32.20 7.74
C ALA A 173 -4.97 -31.67 6.30
N ASN A 174 -5.21 -30.37 6.09
CA ASN A 174 -5.17 -29.75 4.77
C ASN A 174 -3.75 -29.66 4.20
N LEU A 175 -2.74 -29.47 5.05
CA LEU A 175 -1.33 -29.43 4.65
C LEU A 175 -0.88 -30.72 3.95
N PRO A 176 -0.98 -31.93 4.57
CA PRO A 176 -0.60 -33.18 3.91
C PRO A 176 -1.51 -33.53 2.72
N ALA A 177 -2.78 -33.09 2.72
CA ALA A 177 -3.67 -33.25 1.57
C ALA A 177 -3.18 -32.45 0.36
N LEU A 178 -2.72 -31.22 0.58
CA LEU A 178 -2.14 -30.37 -0.45
C LEU A 178 -0.80 -30.94 -0.96
N GLU A 179 0.07 -31.40 -0.07
CA GLU A 179 1.33 -32.08 -0.43
C GLU A 179 1.08 -33.30 -1.32
N ALA A 180 0.11 -34.13 -0.97
CA ALA A 180 -0.25 -35.30 -1.76
C ALA A 180 -0.82 -34.93 -3.14
N ARG A 181 -1.62 -33.87 -3.24
CA ARG A 181 -2.11 -33.35 -4.53
C ARG A 181 -0.97 -32.81 -5.40
N ILE A 182 -0.02 -32.09 -4.81
CA ILE A 182 1.19 -31.62 -5.50
C ILE A 182 2.00 -32.80 -6.02
N ALA A 183 2.22 -33.83 -5.18
CA ALA A 183 2.94 -35.03 -5.57
C ALA A 183 2.22 -35.79 -6.71
N ALA A 184 0.90 -35.93 -6.64
CA ALA A 184 0.10 -36.57 -7.68
C ALA A 184 0.18 -35.82 -9.02
N GLU A 185 0.14 -34.49 -9.01
CA GLU A 185 0.32 -33.70 -10.24
C GLU A 185 1.72 -33.80 -10.80
N ASN A 186 2.75 -33.69 -9.96
CA ASN A 186 4.14 -33.80 -10.41
C ASN A 186 4.42 -35.19 -11.01
N ALA A 187 3.87 -36.26 -10.44
CA ALA A 187 3.99 -37.62 -10.97
C ALA A 187 3.21 -37.81 -12.28
N LYS A 188 1.98 -37.27 -12.36
CA LYS A 188 1.12 -37.34 -13.55
C LYS A 188 1.72 -36.61 -14.75
N TYR A 189 2.39 -35.48 -14.52
CA TYR A 189 2.97 -34.65 -15.57
C TYR A 189 4.49 -34.79 -15.69
N ALA A 190 5.10 -35.81 -15.06
CA ALA A 190 6.51 -36.11 -15.29
C ALA A 190 6.72 -36.63 -16.73
N VAL A 191 7.89 -36.38 -17.30
CA VAL A 191 8.29 -36.94 -18.61
C VAL A 191 9.62 -37.69 -18.47
N PRO A 192 9.63 -39.03 -18.62
CA PRO A 192 8.47 -39.91 -18.75
C PRO A 192 7.57 -39.91 -17.50
N GLN A 193 6.31 -40.28 -17.66
CA GLN A 193 5.32 -40.31 -16.55
C GLN A 193 5.81 -41.20 -15.41
N ASP A 194 5.70 -40.73 -14.17
CA ASP A 194 6.14 -41.49 -12.99
C ASP A 194 5.25 -42.73 -12.84
N ALA A 195 5.88 -43.90 -12.68
CA ALA A 195 5.19 -45.17 -12.52
C ALA A 195 4.25 -45.20 -11.29
N ARG A 196 4.44 -44.30 -10.32
CA ARG A 196 3.62 -44.15 -9.11
C ARG A 196 2.46 -43.16 -9.27
N ALA A 197 2.22 -42.63 -10.48
CA ALA A 197 1.19 -41.60 -10.69
C ALA A 197 -0.20 -42.03 -10.17
N ASP A 198 -0.60 -43.27 -10.40
CA ASP A 198 -1.90 -43.79 -9.94
C ASP A 198 -1.98 -43.94 -8.41
N GLU A 199 -0.89 -44.41 -7.79
CA GLU A 199 -0.77 -44.55 -6.33
C GLU A 199 -0.81 -43.18 -5.63
N LEU A 200 -0.06 -42.20 -6.16
CA LEU A 200 -0.05 -40.84 -5.65
C LEU A 200 -1.40 -40.15 -5.84
N ALA A 201 -2.07 -40.37 -6.98
CA ALA A 201 -3.43 -39.89 -7.20
C ALA A 201 -4.44 -40.50 -6.23
N ALA A 202 -4.31 -41.79 -5.88
CA ALA A 202 -5.14 -42.43 -4.86
C ALA A 202 -4.91 -41.84 -3.47
N THR A 203 -3.65 -41.59 -3.12
CA THR A 203 -3.27 -40.94 -1.86
C THR A 203 -3.82 -39.51 -1.76
N ALA A 204 -3.69 -38.73 -2.84
CA ALA A 204 -4.24 -37.38 -2.93
C ALA A 204 -5.76 -37.35 -2.72
N ARG A 205 -6.50 -38.23 -3.41
CA ARG A 205 -7.97 -38.36 -3.23
C ARG A 205 -8.34 -38.65 -1.78
N ARG A 206 -7.65 -39.62 -1.15
CA ARG A 206 -7.93 -40.02 0.23
C ARG A 206 -7.71 -38.87 1.23
N LEU A 207 -6.56 -38.21 1.14
CA LEU A 207 -6.21 -37.13 2.06
C LEU A 207 -7.04 -35.87 1.83
N GLU A 208 -7.34 -35.53 0.57
CA GLU A 208 -8.25 -34.43 0.24
C GLU A 208 -9.65 -34.69 0.80
N ARG A 209 -10.17 -35.92 0.65
CA ARG A 209 -11.48 -36.29 1.24
C ARG A 209 -11.48 -36.17 2.76
N GLN A 210 -10.41 -36.59 3.42
CA GLN A 210 -10.27 -36.46 4.87
C GLN A 210 -10.21 -34.98 5.31
N ALA A 211 -9.43 -34.15 4.61
CA ALA A 211 -9.37 -32.72 4.87
C ALA A 211 -10.72 -32.03 4.60
N ALA A 212 -11.42 -32.40 3.53
CA ALA A 212 -12.75 -31.88 3.22
C ALA A 212 -13.80 -32.26 4.28
N LEU A 213 -13.73 -33.49 4.81
CA LEU A 213 -14.58 -33.93 5.93
C LEU A 213 -14.36 -33.06 7.17
N LEU A 214 -13.10 -32.91 7.59
CA LEU A 214 -12.74 -32.07 8.75
C LEU A 214 -13.11 -30.61 8.53
N LYS A 215 -13.03 -30.12 7.28
CA LYS A 215 -13.49 -28.77 6.94
C LYS A 215 -14.98 -28.62 7.16
N ALA A 216 -15.76 -29.55 6.62
CA ALA A 216 -17.21 -29.54 6.76
C ALA A 216 -17.64 -29.67 8.23
N GLU A 217 -16.94 -30.46 9.04
CA GLU A 217 -17.15 -30.52 10.49
C GLU A 217 -16.84 -29.19 11.18
N ALA A 218 -15.69 -28.55 10.86
CA ALA A 218 -15.32 -27.26 11.41
C ALA A 218 -16.32 -26.15 11.05
N ASP A 219 -16.78 -26.14 9.80
CA ASP A 219 -17.78 -25.19 9.31
C ASP A 219 -19.15 -25.44 9.96
N LEU A 220 -19.54 -26.71 10.17
CA LEU A 220 -20.75 -27.08 10.90
C LEU A 220 -20.69 -26.62 12.36
N THR A 221 -19.62 -26.90 13.09
CA THR A 221 -19.45 -26.47 14.50
C THR A 221 -19.48 -24.95 14.61
N ARG A 222 -18.84 -24.24 13.66
CA ARG A 222 -18.88 -22.78 13.59
C ARG A 222 -20.29 -22.25 13.33
N ALA A 223 -21.02 -22.85 12.40
CA ALA A 223 -22.40 -22.46 12.09
C ALA A 223 -23.35 -22.74 13.26
N GLN A 224 -23.18 -23.85 13.97
CA GLN A 224 -23.92 -24.18 15.20
C GLN A 224 -23.63 -23.17 16.33
N ALA A 225 -22.36 -22.80 16.53
CA ALA A 225 -21.98 -21.78 17.50
C ALA A 225 -22.62 -20.41 17.18
N LYS A 226 -22.59 -19.99 15.91
CA LYS A 226 -23.27 -18.77 15.43
C LYS A 226 -24.78 -18.83 15.67
N LEU A 227 -25.43 -19.96 15.38
CA LEU A 227 -26.86 -20.13 15.59
C LEU A 227 -27.21 -20.03 17.08
N SER A 228 -26.45 -20.71 17.94
CA SER A 228 -26.61 -20.64 19.40
C SER A 228 -26.47 -19.21 19.91
N GLU A 229 -25.47 -18.47 19.44
CA GLU A 229 -25.29 -17.06 19.77
C GLU A 229 -26.48 -16.19 19.30
N ALA A 230 -26.91 -16.37 18.04
CA ALA A 230 -28.03 -15.63 17.49
C ALA A 230 -29.35 -15.87 18.26
N THR A 231 -29.55 -17.09 18.78
CA THR A 231 -30.72 -17.45 19.59
C THR A 231 -30.61 -17.01 21.06
N ALA A 232 -29.40 -16.92 21.62
CA ALA A 232 -29.18 -16.60 23.03
C ALA A 232 -29.10 -15.09 23.33
N ALA A 233 -28.93 -14.25 22.32
CA ALA A 233 -28.95 -12.79 22.49
C ALA A 233 -30.28 -12.32 23.13
N SER A 234 -30.22 -11.52 24.20
CA SER A 234 -31.39 -11.07 24.98
C SER A 234 -32.37 -10.22 24.16
N ALA A 235 -33.67 -10.54 24.13
CA ALA A 235 -34.70 -9.82 23.34
C ALA A 235 -34.49 -8.29 23.34
N GLY A 236 -34.05 -7.74 22.21
CA GLY A 236 -34.04 -6.28 22.01
C GLY A 236 -35.48 -5.81 21.94
N THR A 237 -35.83 -4.72 22.62
CA THR A 237 -37.21 -4.23 22.77
C THR A 237 -37.83 -3.62 21.50
N GLY A 238 -37.38 -4.02 20.29
CA GLY A 238 -37.86 -3.46 19.04
C GLY A 238 -37.84 -4.44 17.85
N GLU A 239 -38.85 -4.31 16.98
CA GLU A 239 -39.10 -5.14 15.80
C GLU A 239 -37.89 -5.29 14.85
N LYS A 240 -37.05 -4.24 14.74
CA LYS A 240 -35.82 -4.28 13.93
C LYS A 240 -34.77 -5.24 14.51
N ALA A 241 -34.64 -5.32 15.83
CA ALA A 241 -33.68 -6.19 16.49
C ALA A 241 -34.09 -7.66 16.39
N GLU A 242 -35.39 -7.94 16.41
CA GLU A 242 -35.96 -9.28 16.22
C GLU A 242 -35.78 -9.78 14.78
N LYS A 243 -36.14 -8.96 13.78
CA LYS A 243 -35.89 -9.28 12.35
C LYS A 243 -34.41 -9.54 12.04
N ALA A 244 -33.50 -8.78 12.64
CA ALA A 244 -32.06 -8.99 12.45
C ALA A 244 -31.57 -10.32 13.01
N ARG A 245 -32.17 -10.82 14.11
CA ARG A 245 -31.86 -12.13 14.69
C ARG A 245 -32.42 -13.27 13.87
N GLU A 246 -33.66 -13.16 13.44
CA GLU A 246 -34.28 -14.15 12.55
C GLU A 246 -33.47 -14.32 11.26
N LYS A 247 -33.01 -13.21 10.67
CA LYS A 247 -32.12 -13.25 9.50
C LYS A 247 -30.81 -13.97 9.79
N ARG A 248 -30.11 -13.63 10.88
CA ARG A 248 -28.84 -14.29 11.27
C ARG A 248 -29.05 -15.79 11.55
N ALA A 249 -30.16 -16.17 12.19
CA ALA A 249 -30.51 -17.56 12.45
C ALA A 249 -30.84 -18.32 11.15
N ALA A 250 -31.53 -17.68 10.19
CA ALA A 250 -31.81 -18.27 8.88
C ALA A 250 -30.53 -18.48 8.05
N GLU A 251 -29.62 -17.51 8.05
CA GLU A 251 -28.30 -17.63 7.40
C GLU A 251 -27.48 -18.77 8.01
N ALA A 252 -27.41 -18.86 9.34
CA ALA A 252 -26.71 -19.94 10.02
C ALA A 252 -27.32 -21.33 9.72
N ARG A 253 -28.65 -21.45 9.62
CA ARG A 253 -29.32 -22.70 9.20
C ARG A 253 -28.98 -23.10 7.77
N LYS A 254 -28.86 -22.12 6.86
CA LYS A 254 -28.42 -22.36 5.48
C LYS A 254 -26.96 -22.83 5.44
N GLU A 255 -26.08 -22.24 6.24
CA GLU A 255 -24.68 -22.70 6.40
C GLU A 255 -24.64 -24.17 6.89
N ILE A 256 -25.47 -24.55 7.86
CA ILE A 256 -25.57 -25.94 8.35
C ILE A 256 -26.02 -26.91 7.24
N GLN A 257 -27.02 -26.53 6.43
CA GLN A 257 -27.49 -27.36 5.32
C GLN A 257 -26.40 -27.57 4.26
N ALA A 258 -25.66 -26.50 3.91
CA ALA A 258 -24.55 -26.58 2.96
C ALA A 258 -23.40 -27.46 3.49
N ALA A 259 -23.02 -27.29 4.76
CA ALA A 259 -21.99 -28.11 5.40
C ALA A 259 -22.41 -29.58 5.48
N THR A 260 -23.67 -29.87 5.81
CA THR A 260 -24.22 -31.24 5.85
C THR A 260 -24.26 -31.88 4.46
N ALA A 261 -24.59 -31.11 3.41
CA ALA A 261 -24.55 -31.61 2.04
C ALA A 261 -23.13 -31.96 1.59
N ALA A 262 -22.14 -31.15 1.98
CA ALA A 262 -20.73 -31.40 1.68
C ALA A 262 -20.19 -32.68 2.34
N LEU A 263 -20.68 -33.05 3.53
CA LEU A 263 -20.32 -34.31 4.21
C LEU A 263 -20.72 -35.56 3.40
N ASN A 264 -21.78 -35.46 2.60
CA ASN A 264 -22.35 -36.58 1.85
C ASN A 264 -21.88 -36.67 0.39
N GLN A 265 -21.02 -35.76 -0.06
CA GLN A 265 -20.53 -35.74 -1.44
C GLN A 265 -19.30 -36.64 -1.59
N ALA A 266 -19.44 -37.75 -2.34
CA ALA A 266 -18.32 -38.57 -2.74
C ALA A 266 -17.64 -37.94 -3.97
N THR A 267 -16.36 -37.58 -3.86
CA THR A 267 -15.53 -37.17 -4.98
C THR A 267 -14.69 -38.35 -5.48
N GLU A 268 -14.86 -38.73 -6.75
CA GLU A 268 -14.09 -39.80 -7.41
C GLU A 268 -12.69 -39.33 -7.87
N LYS A 269 -12.45 -38.02 -7.91
CA LYS A 269 -11.21 -37.39 -8.39
C LYS A 269 -10.71 -36.37 -7.38
N TYR A 270 -9.39 -36.17 -7.34
CA TYR A 270 -8.81 -35.09 -6.56
C TYR A 270 -8.92 -33.78 -7.35
N THR A 271 -8.98 -32.64 -6.65
CA THR A 271 -9.10 -31.33 -7.30
C THR A 271 -7.76 -30.93 -7.92
N SER A 272 -7.75 -30.64 -9.23
CA SER A 272 -6.57 -30.11 -9.94
C SER A 272 -6.15 -28.76 -9.36
N LEU A 273 -4.84 -28.55 -9.14
CA LEU A 273 -4.23 -27.33 -8.61
C LEU A 273 -4.03 -26.25 -9.68
N GLY A 274 -4.22 -26.58 -10.96
CA GLY A 274 -4.14 -25.62 -12.06
C GLY A 274 -4.72 -26.12 -13.37
N ALA A 275 -4.80 -25.21 -14.34
CA ALA A 275 -5.19 -25.55 -15.71
C ALA A 275 -4.10 -26.40 -16.38
N THR A 276 -4.51 -27.51 -16.97
CA THR A 276 -3.62 -28.40 -17.72
C THR A 276 -3.36 -27.81 -19.09
N TYR A 277 -2.10 -27.47 -19.39
CA TYR A 277 -1.69 -27.08 -20.72
C TYR A 277 -0.89 -28.23 -21.33
N ALA A 278 -1.15 -28.56 -22.60
CA ALA A 278 -0.31 -29.50 -23.33
C ALA A 278 1.14 -28.99 -23.33
N GLU A 279 2.09 -29.88 -23.04
CA GLU A 279 3.51 -29.55 -23.12
C GLU A 279 3.95 -29.23 -24.55
N THR A 280 3.25 -29.80 -25.53
CA THR A 280 3.45 -29.53 -26.94
C THR A 280 2.51 -28.43 -27.42
N SER A 281 3.10 -27.30 -27.81
CA SER A 281 2.36 -26.19 -28.41
C SER A 281 1.90 -26.56 -29.83
N SER A 282 0.72 -26.07 -30.24
CA SER A 282 0.28 -26.12 -31.64
C SER A 282 1.18 -25.34 -32.61
N GLY A 283 2.20 -24.64 -32.11
CA GLY A 283 3.13 -23.84 -32.90
C GLY A 283 2.52 -22.53 -33.43
N ARG A 284 1.21 -22.32 -33.29
CA ARG A 284 0.50 -21.14 -33.82
C ARG A 284 1.02 -19.83 -33.24
N ARG A 285 1.25 -19.77 -31.92
CA ARG A 285 1.83 -18.59 -31.26
C ARG A 285 3.28 -18.37 -31.69
N SER A 286 4.07 -19.43 -31.86
CA SER A 286 5.45 -19.34 -32.33
C SER A 286 5.53 -18.87 -33.78
N ALA A 287 4.61 -19.33 -34.64
CA ALA A 287 4.51 -18.89 -36.03
C ALA A 287 4.11 -17.41 -36.11
N LEU A 288 3.11 -16.98 -35.33
CA LEU A 288 2.73 -15.57 -35.22
C LEU A 288 3.90 -14.71 -34.71
N ALA A 289 4.59 -15.15 -33.65
CA ALA A 289 5.74 -14.42 -33.12
C ALA A 289 6.84 -14.25 -34.17
N ARG A 290 7.19 -15.31 -34.91
CA ARG A 290 8.16 -15.25 -36.02
C ARG A 290 7.72 -14.29 -37.13
N TRP A 291 6.43 -14.25 -37.46
CA TRP A 291 5.89 -13.32 -38.44
C TRP A 291 5.95 -11.86 -37.96
N ILE A 292 5.64 -11.60 -36.68
CA ILE A 292 5.70 -10.24 -36.09
C ILE A 292 7.11 -9.67 -36.17
N VAL A 293 8.15 -10.47 -35.86
CA VAL A 293 9.55 -10.02 -35.87
C VAL A 293 10.28 -10.31 -37.18
N SER A 294 9.57 -10.73 -38.23
CA SER A 294 10.16 -11.00 -39.53
C SER A 294 10.73 -9.72 -40.14
N ARG A 295 11.89 -9.82 -40.80
CA ARG A 295 12.46 -8.71 -41.56
C ARG A 295 11.54 -8.24 -42.70
N GLU A 296 10.69 -9.13 -43.20
CA GLU A 296 9.68 -8.84 -44.23
C GLU A 296 8.48 -8.03 -43.68
N ASN A 297 8.38 -7.89 -42.35
CA ASN A 297 7.33 -7.14 -41.67
C ASN A 297 7.93 -5.96 -40.89
N PRO A 298 8.14 -4.79 -41.52
CA PRO A 298 8.78 -3.66 -40.87
C PRO A 298 7.89 -2.96 -39.82
N LEU A 299 6.59 -3.27 -39.76
CA LEU A 299 5.64 -2.56 -38.90
C LEU A 299 6.02 -2.65 -37.42
N ALA A 300 6.41 -3.85 -36.95
CA ALA A 300 6.78 -4.04 -35.55
C ALA A 300 8.03 -3.22 -35.18
N ALA A 301 9.02 -3.16 -36.07
CA ALA A 301 10.23 -2.36 -35.86
C ALA A 301 9.91 -0.85 -35.88
N ARG A 302 9.07 -0.38 -36.81
CA ARG A 302 8.64 1.04 -36.88
C ARG A 302 7.90 1.47 -35.61
N VAL A 303 6.96 0.64 -35.13
CA VAL A 303 6.23 0.91 -33.88
C VAL A 303 7.20 0.96 -32.70
N ALA A 304 8.10 -0.02 -32.57
CA ALA A 304 9.08 -0.06 -31.49
C ALA A 304 10.02 1.17 -31.49
N ILE A 305 10.54 1.55 -32.67
CA ILE A 305 11.38 2.75 -32.81
C ILE A 305 10.61 4.01 -32.44
N ASN A 306 9.36 4.14 -32.86
CA ASN A 306 8.57 5.31 -32.50
C ASN A 306 8.39 5.42 -30.97
N HIS A 307 8.14 4.31 -30.28
CA HIS A 307 8.09 4.31 -28.81
C HIS A 307 9.43 4.68 -28.17
N ILE A 308 10.55 4.11 -28.64
CA ILE A 308 11.90 4.47 -28.16
C ILE A 308 12.18 5.95 -28.38
N TRP A 309 11.82 6.47 -29.56
CA TRP A 309 11.99 7.87 -29.93
C TRP A 309 11.17 8.79 -29.03
N THR A 310 9.88 8.49 -28.81
CA THR A 310 9.00 9.26 -27.91
C THR A 310 9.60 9.36 -26.51
N ARG A 311 10.21 8.30 -25.99
CA ARG A 311 10.84 8.32 -24.64
C ARG A 311 12.06 9.23 -24.54
N HIS A 312 12.70 9.56 -25.65
CA HIS A 312 13.86 10.46 -25.69
C HIS A 312 13.47 11.89 -26.03
N PHE A 313 12.57 12.08 -27.00
CA PHE A 313 12.21 13.39 -27.55
C PHE A 313 10.86 13.94 -27.07
N GLY A 314 10.12 13.19 -26.24
CA GLY A 314 8.78 13.54 -25.74
C GLY A 314 7.66 13.34 -26.76
N ARG A 315 7.98 13.40 -28.06
CA ARG A 315 7.04 13.21 -29.17
C ARG A 315 7.59 12.20 -30.16
N GLY A 316 6.75 11.25 -30.58
CA GLY A 316 7.10 10.26 -31.60
C GLY A 316 7.20 10.87 -33.00
N LEU A 317 7.97 10.21 -33.87
CA LEU A 317 8.00 10.51 -35.31
C LEU A 317 6.60 10.35 -35.92
N VAL A 318 5.86 9.33 -35.46
CA VAL A 318 4.41 9.21 -35.64
C VAL A 318 3.74 9.66 -34.35
N SER A 319 3.03 10.78 -34.39
CA SER A 319 2.38 11.34 -33.19
C SER A 319 1.18 10.53 -32.66
N THR A 320 0.73 9.51 -33.39
CA THR A 320 -0.31 8.55 -32.93
C THR A 320 0.33 7.18 -32.70
N PRO A 321 0.98 6.94 -31.54
CA PRO A 321 1.75 5.72 -31.30
C PRO A 321 0.91 4.43 -31.37
N ASN A 322 -0.40 4.53 -31.13
CA ASN A 322 -1.34 3.42 -31.17
C ASN A 322 -1.97 3.15 -32.55
N ASN A 323 -1.73 4.00 -33.55
CA ASN A 323 -2.31 3.84 -34.89
C ASN A 323 -1.29 4.18 -35.97
N PHE A 324 -0.70 3.14 -36.54
CA PHE A 324 0.17 3.17 -37.72
C PHE A 324 -0.57 2.78 -39.01
N GLY A 325 -1.90 2.62 -38.94
CA GLY A 325 -2.74 2.31 -40.09
C GLY A 325 -3.01 3.54 -40.97
N LEU A 326 -3.79 3.34 -42.04
CA LEU A 326 -4.13 4.39 -43.02
C LEU A 326 -4.89 5.59 -42.42
N SER A 327 -5.57 5.39 -41.28
CA SER A 327 -6.27 6.45 -40.53
C SER A 327 -5.40 7.13 -39.46
N GLY A 328 -4.16 6.66 -39.27
CA GLY A 328 -3.18 7.25 -38.36
C GLY A 328 -2.52 8.49 -38.94
N LYS A 329 -1.76 9.23 -38.12
CA LYS A 329 -0.98 10.38 -38.60
C LYS A 329 0.27 9.90 -39.35
N ALA A 330 0.63 10.60 -40.42
CA ALA A 330 1.87 10.34 -41.14
C ALA A 330 3.11 10.63 -40.26
N PRO A 331 4.23 9.92 -40.46
CA PRO A 331 5.49 10.24 -39.78
C PRO A 331 6.00 11.63 -40.19
N SER A 332 6.55 12.40 -39.26
CA SER A 332 7.22 13.67 -39.57
C SER A 332 8.49 13.46 -40.40
N HIS A 333 9.21 12.36 -40.15
CA HIS A 333 10.43 11.97 -40.88
C HIS A 333 10.31 10.50 -41.31
N PRO A 334 9.63 10.21 -42.44
CA PRO A 334 9.38 8.83 -42.87
C PRO A 334 10.67 8.06 -43.17
N GLU A 335 11.61 8.68 -43.88
CA GLU A 335 12.90 8.06 -44.23
C GLU A 335 13.73 7.72 -42.99
N LEU A 336 13.74 8.61 -41.99
CA LEU A 336 14.44 8.37 -40.73
C LEU A 336 13.82 7.22 -39.94
N LEU A 337 12.49 7.17 -39.86
CA LEU A 337 11.78 6.08 -39.19
C LEU A 337 12.09 4.74 -39.84
N ASP A 338 12.06 4.68 -41.17
CA ASP A 338 12.31 3.47 -41.93
C ASP A 338 13.77 3.03 -41.80
N TRP A 339 14.72 3.97 -41.87
CA TRP A 339 16.14 3.69 -41.62
C TRP A 339 16.40 3.16 -40.21
N LEU A 340 15.85 3.80 -39.18
CA LEU A 340 15.99 3.34 -37.79
C LEU A 340 15.34 1.97 -37.57
N ALA A 341 14.22 1.67 -38.23
CA ALA A 341 13.56 0.37 -38.14
C ALA A 341 14.40 -0.74 -38.76
N VAL A 342 15.02 -0.50 -39.92
CA VAL A 342 15.98 -1.41 -40.55
C VAL A 342 17.19 -1.63 -39.65
N GLU A 343 17.78 -0.55 -39.15
CA GLU A 343 18.94 -0.58 -38.25
C GLU A 343 18.63 -1.38 -36.96
N PHE A 344 17.42 -1.25 -36.43
CA PHE A 344 16.98 -1.99 -35.25
C PHE A 344 16.94 -3.50 -35.49
N MET A 345 16.41 -3.92 -36.65
CA MET A 345 16.38 -5.32 -37.05
C MET A 345 17.79 -5.86 -37.33
N ASP A 346 18.64 -5.09 -38.02
CA ASP A 346 20.02 -5.49 -38.35
C ASP A 346 20.93 -5.60 -37.13
N ARG A 347 20.65 -4.84 -36.07
CA ARG A 347 21.31 -4.96 -34.77
C ARG A 347 20.70 -6.04 -33.87
N GLY A 348 19.92 -6.97 -34.42
CA GLY A 348 19.30 -8.07 -33.68
C GLY A 348 18.29 -7.60 -32.65
N TRP A 349 17.50 -6.56 -32.96
CA TRP A 349 16.48 -5.99 -32.07
C TRP A 349 17.05 -5.45 -30.75
N SER A 350 18.32 -5.02 -30.74
CA SER A 350 18.99 -4.50 -29.56
C SER A 350 18.55 -3.08 -29.20
N THR A 351 17.67 -2.95 -28.20
CA THR A 351 17.22 -1.65 -27.69
C THR A 351 18.37 -0.81 -27.16
N LYS A 352 19.36 -1.42 -26.49
CA LYS A 352 20.58 -0.74 -26.00
C LYS A 352 21.36 -0.09 -27.14
N ALA A 353 21.49 -0.77 -28.28
CA ALA A 353 22.19 -0.21 -29.43
C ALA A 353 21.43 1.00 -30.02
N MET A 354 20.11 0.92 -30.10
CA MET A 354 19.28 2.03 -30.56
C MET A 354 19.31 3.23 -29.60
N HIS A 355 19.24 2.99 -28.29
CA HIS A 355 19.39 4.07 -27.31
C HIS A 355 20.76 4.76 -27.46
N ARG A 356 21.86 3.99 -27.60
CA ARG A 356 23.20 4.57 -27.82
C ARG A 356 23.25 5.41 -29.10
N LEU A 357 22.71 4.90 -30.20
CA LEU A 357 22.66 5.61 -31.49
C LEU A 357 21.92 6.94 -31.35
N ILE A 358 20.74 6.92 -30.71
CA ILE A 358 19.93 8.13 -30.52
C ILE A 358 20.64 9.14 -29.61
N VAL A 359 21.10 8.73 -28.43
CA VAL A 359 21.65 9.68 -27.43
C VAL A 359 23.01 10.26 -27.83
N THR A 360 23.71 9.62 -28.78
CA THR A 360 24.97 10.13 -29.34
C THR A 360 24.79 10.96 -30.61
N SER A 361 23.57 11.01 -31.17
CA SER A 361 23.24 11.81 -32.34
C SER A 361 23.37 13.32 -32.07
N ASN A 362 23.63 14.09 -33.13
CA ASN A 362 23.63 15.55 -33.04
C ASN A 362 22.25 16.07 -32.61
N THR A 363 21.16 15.48 -33.12
CA THR A 363 19.77 15.87 -32.81
C THR A 363 19.46 15.75 -31.31
N TYR A 364 19.83 14.66 -30.66
CA TYR A 364 19.60 14.50 -29.22
C TYR A 364 20.46 15.46 -28.37
N ARG A 365 21.66 15.81 -28.86
CA ARG A 365 22.61 16.68 -28.15
C ARG A 365 22.37 18.17 -28.39
N MET A 366 21.32 18.55 -29.13
CA MET A 366 20.97 19.95 -29.34
C MET A 366 20.51 20.60 -28.03
N GLN A 367 20.68 21.91 -27.92
CA GLN A 367 20.20 22.67 -26.77
C GLN A 367 18.69 22.93 -26.89
N SER A 368 17.97 22.94 -25.77
CA SER A 368 16.52 23.23 -25.76
C SER A 368 16.15 24.72 -25.75
N GLY A 369 17.05 25.57 -25.26
CA GLY A 369 16.85 27.03 -25.27
C GLY A 369 17.07 27.62 -26.66
N THR A 370 16.13 28.46 -27.13
CA THR A 370 16.38 29.40 -28.23
C THR A 370 17.28 30.52 -27.73
N ARG A 371 18.60 30.40 -27.97
CA ARG A 371 19.55 31.49 -27.69
C ARG A 371 19.28 32.75 -28.50
N ASP A 372 18.61 32.60 -29.64
CA ASP A 372 18.32 33.67 -30.58
C ASP A 372 16.81 33.69 -30.91
N PRO A 373 16.05 34.68 -30.40
CA PRO A 373 14.65 34.90 -30.77
C PRO A 373 14.44 35.15 -32.27
N SER A 374 15.49 35.48 -33.02
CA SER A 374 15.44 35.70 -34.47
C SER A 374 15.70 34.44 -35.30
N HIS A 375 15.95 33.29 -34.67
CA HIS A 375 16.15 32.02 -35.38
C HIS A 375 14.93 31.71 -36.27
N PRO A 376 15.12 31.44 -37.59
CA PRO A 376 14.00 31.24 -38.53
C PRO A 376 13.02 30.14 -38.10
N GLY A 377 13.51 29.11 -37.42
CA GLY A 377 12.72 28.00 -36.89
C GLY A 377 11.60 28.44 -35.93
N VAL A 378 11.77 29.55 -35.20
CA VAL A 378 10.70 30.06 -34.30
C VAL A 378 9.45 30.46 -35.09
N ARG A 379 9.62 30.95 -36.32
CA ARG A 379 8.52 31.34 -37.21
C ARG A 379 8.07 30.21 -38.13
N ILE A 380 9.01 29.42 -38.66
CA ILE A 380 8.74 28.40 -39.68
C ILE A 380 8.18 27.11 -39.04
N ASP A 381 8.71 26.72 -37.89
CA ASP A 381 8.34 25.49 -37.19
C ASP A 381 8.27 25.75 -35.67
N PRO A 382 7.24 26.51 -35.22
CA PRO A 382 7.07 26.89 -33.81
C PRO A 382 6.91 25.67 -32.89
N GLU A 383 6.30 24.60 -33.41
CA GLU A 383 6.08 23.32 -32.72
C GLU A 383 7.33 22.41 -32.69
N ASN A 384 8.43 22.85 -33.32
CA ASN A 384 9.70 22.13 -33.42
C ASN A 384 9.53 20.68 -33.90
N GLN A 385 8.67 20.46 -34.90
CA GLN A 385 8.44 19.15 -35.50
C GLN A 385 9.68 18.62 -36.23
N TYR A 386 10.50 19.51 -36.79
CA TYR A 386 11.74 19.20 -37.50
C TYR A 386 12.97 19.17 -36.59
N LEU A 387 12.78 19.28 -35.27
CA LEU A 387 13.82 19.08 -34.25
C LEU A 387 15.08 19.93 -34.47
N TRP A 388 14.89 21.22 -34.79
CA TRP A 388 15.98 22.20 -34.91
C TRP A 388 16.50 22.68 -33.54
N ARG A 389 15.88 22.21 -32.45
CA ARG A 389 16.33 22.31 -31.06
C ARG A 389 15.81 21.12 -30.24
N MET A 390 16.30 20.93 -29.01
CA MET A 390 15.74 19.90 -28.12
C MET A 390 14.42 20.36 -27.50
N ASN A 391 13.43 19.47 -27.41
CA ASN A 391 12.18 19.79 -26.74
C ASN A 391 12.33 19.63 -25.22
N PRO A 392 11.99 20.65 -24.42
CA PRO A 392 11.87 20.47 -22.98
C PRO A 392 10.71 19.52 -22.70
N ARG A 393 10.93 18.53 -21.82
CA ARG A 393 9.90 17.56 -21.44
C ARG A 393 9.76 17.49 -19.94
N ARG A 394 8.54 17.29 -19.45
CA ARG A 394 8.30 17.09 -18.02
C ARG A 394 8.86 15.75 -17.58
N MET A 395 9.35 15.71 -16.35
CA MET A 395 9.72 14.45 -15.72
C MET A 395 8.46 13.68 -15.33
N GLU A 396 8.49 12.37 -15.49
CA GLU A 396 7.46 11.47 -14.98
C GLU A 396 7.38 11.57 -13.44
N ALA A 397 6.20 11.37 -12.86
CA ALA A 397 5.96 11.45 -11.42
C ALA A 397 6.98 10.70 -10.57
N GLU A 398 7.30 9.47 -10.96
CA GLU A 398 8.27 8.61 -10.27
C GLU A 398 9.68 9.20 -10.36
N THR A 399 10.04 9.77 -11.51
CA THR A 399 11.33 10.44 -11.72
C THR A 399 11.46 11.69 -10.86
N VAL A 400 10.38 12.49 -10.72
CA VAL A 400 10.38 13.68 -9.85
C VAL A 400 10.68 13.28 -8.41
N ARG A 401 9.90 12.32 -7.86
CA ARG A 401 10.08 11.88 -6.48
C ARG A 401 11.44 11.21 -6.24
N ASP A 402 11.82 10.28 -7.11
CA ASP A 402 13.09 9.56 -6.99
C ASP A 402 14.29 10.50 -7.16
N SER A 403 14.18 11.57 -7.96
CA SER A 403 15.24 12.57 -8.10
C SER A 403 15.46 13.37 -6.81
N ILE A 404 14.39 13.74 -6.10
CA ILE A 404 14.48 14.44 -4.80
C ILE A 404 15.27 13.60 -3.79
N LEU A 405 14.98 12.29 -3.74
CA LEU A 405 15.70 11.33 -2.91
C LEU A 405 17.13 11.09 -3.37
N GLN A 406 17.34 10.95 -4.68
CA GLN A 406 18.65 10.67 -5.28
C GLN A 406 19.63 11.80 -5.02
N VAL A 407 19.23 13.06 -5.24
CA VAL A 407 20.13 14.19 -5.05
C VAL A 407 20.52 14.37 -3.59
N ALA A 408 19.63 14.03 -2.64
CA ALA A 408 19.92 14.03 -1.21
C ALA A 408 20.69 12.77 -0.75
N GLY A 409 20.85 11.77 -1.62
CA GLY A 409 21.55 10.51 -1.33
C GLY A 409 20.77 9.58 -0.40
N GLN A 410 19.44 9.65 -0.42
CA GLN A 410 18.55 8.82 0.40
C GLN A 410 17.83 7.73 -0.39
N LEU A 411 17.90 7.74 -1.73
CA LEU A 411 17.18 6.79 -2.56
C LEU A 411 17.67 5.35 -2.34
N ASP A 412 16.77 4.48 -1.89
CA ASP A 412 17.00 3.04 -1.79
C ASP A 412 16.75 2.35 -3.13
N LEU A 413 17.82 1.77 -3.69
CA LEU A 413 17.85 1.09 -4.99
C LEU A 413 17.58 -0.42 -4.90
N THR A 414 17.24 -0.96 -3.72
CA THR A 414 16.98 -2.39 -3.51
C THR A 414 15.94 -2.91 -4.49
N THR A 415 16.29 -3.99 -5.22
CA THR A 415 15.45 -4.59 -6.26
C THR A 415 14.60 -5.76 -5.75
N GLY A 416 13.32 -5.83 -6.14
CA GLY A 416 12.40 -6.94 -5.82
C GLY A 416 11.80 -6.89 -4.40
N GLY A 417 10.96 -7.85 -4.01
CA GLY A 417 10.27 -7.82 -2.71
C GLY A 417 8.84 -7.26 -2.79
N PRO A 418 8.13 -7.16 -1.65
CA PRO A 418 6.71 -6.81 -1.64
C PRO A 418 6.46 -5.35 -2.05
N GLU A 419 5.24 -5.09 -2.51
CA GLU A 419 4.75 -3.74 -2.78
C GLU A 419 4.66 -2.90 -1.49
N LEU A 420 4.75 -1.57 -1.65
CA LEU A 420 4.63 -0.60 -0.57
C LEU A 420 3.24 0.03 -0.56
N GLU A 421 2.71 0.29 0.63
CA GLU A 421 1.44 1.00 0.81
C GLU A 421 1.53 2.46 0.33
N GLU A 422 0.48 2.92 -0.33
CA GLU A 422 0.39 4.21 -1.01
C GLU A 422 0.53 5.43 -0.07
N GLY A 423 0.14 5.31 1.20
CA GLY A 423 0.19 6.41 2.18
C GLY A 423 1.56 6.66 2.81
N ARG A 424 2.58 5.88 2.44
CA ARG A 424 3.93 5.93 3.04
C ARG A 424 4.96 6.64 2.16
N ASP A 425 4.52 7.33 1.12
CA ASP A 425 5.35 7.99 0.11
C ASP A 425 6.23 9.11 0.66
N GLN A 426 5.80 9.76 1.74
CA GLN A 426 6.55 10.82 2.44
C GLN A 426 7.59 10.27 3.43
N GLU A 427 7.58 8.96 3.70
CA GLU A 427 8.32 8.28 4.78
C GLU A 427 9.33 7.25 4.29
N VAL A 428 8.98 6.53 3.22
CA VAL A 428 9.77 5.42 2.69
C VAL A 428 10.61 5.88 1.52
N TYR A 429 11.93 5.81 1.62
CA TYR A 429 12.85 6.35 0.59
C TYR A 429 13.19 5.37 -0.54
N ARG A 430 12.36 4.35 -0.72
CA ARG A 430 12.46 3.40 -1.82
C ARG A 430 11.94 4.01 -3.12
N ARG A 431 12.47 3.51 -4.25
CA ARG A 431 12.01 3.87 -5.59
C ARG A 431 10.50 3.82 -5.72
N SER A 432 9.93 4.85 -6.34
CA SER A 432 8.49 5.04 -6.51
C SER A 432 7.77 3.89 -7.23
N VAL A 433 8.47 3.12 -8.06
CA VAL A 433 7.91 1.97 -8.80
C VAL A 433 7.43 0.83 -7.89
N TYR A 434 7.85 0.78 -6.63
CA TYR A 434 7.44 -0.27 -5.68
C TYR A 434 6.16 0.05 -4.91
N PHE A 435 5.61 1.26 -5.04
CA PHE A 435 4.34 1.59 -4.41
C PHE A 435 3.18 0.88 -5.13
N ARG A 436 2.17 0.49 -4.34
CA ARG A 436 0.91 -0.02 -4.85
C ARG A 436 0.31 1.01 -5.82
N HIS A 437 -0.10 0.50 -6.97
CA HIS A 437 -0.64 1.30 -8.05
C HIS A 437 -1.84 0.59 -8.69
N SER A 438 -3.02 0.81 -8.12
CA SER A 438 -4.31 0.30 -8.62
C SER A 438 -5.29 1.45 -8.88
N ALA A 439 -6.50 1.16 -9.35
CA ALA A 439 -7.53 2.19 -9.55
C ALA A 439 -8.03 2.77 -8.22
N GLU A 440 -7.98 1.98 -7.15
CA GLU A 440 -8.48 2.31 -5.81
C GLU A 440 -7.38 2.82 -4.87
N ALA A 441 -6.12 2.45 -5.13
CA ALA A 441 -4.98 2.74 -4.27
C ALA A 441 -3.82 3.34 -5.09
N GLN A 442 -3.59 4.64 -4.90
CA GLN A 442 -2.53 5.39 -5.56
C GLN A 442 -1.86 6.37 -4.61
N VAL A 443 -0.56 6.56 -4.79
CA VAL A 443 0.20 7.58 -4.06
C VAL A 443 -0.24 8.97 -4.53
N GLU A 444 -0.73 9.79 -3.60
CA GLU A 444 -1.28 11.12 -3.91
C GLU A 444 -0.22 12.05 -4.52
N PHE A 445 1.02 12.01 -4.01
CA PHE A 445 2.13 12.78 -4.61
C PHE A 445 2.35 12.40 -6.07
N LEU A 446 2.37 11.10 -6.39
CA LEU A 446 2.61 10.65 -7.77
C LEU A 446 1.43 11.02 -8.68
N LYS A 447 0.20 10.85 -8.20
CA LYS A 447 -1.01 11.23 -8.92
C LYS A 447 -1.03 12.71 -9.30
N LEU A 448 -0.59 13.59 -8.39
CA LEU A 448 -0.51 15.02 -8.64
C LEU A 448 0.49 15.40 -9.74
N PHE A 449 1.55 14.60 -9.92
CA PHE A 449 2.54 14.73 -10.99
C PHE A 449 2.23 13.85 -12.20
N ASP A 450 0.95 13.56 -12.43
CA ASP A 450 0.46 12.84 -13.60
C ASP A 450 1.03 11.41 -13.74
N ALA A 451 1.04 10.66 -12.63
CA ALA A 451 1.34 9.23 -12.66
C ALA A 451 0.48 8.48 -13.69
N ALA A 452 0.96 7.31 -14.13
CA ALA A 452 0.19 6.47 -15.04
C ALA A 452 -1.22 6.21 -14.49
N ASN A 453 -2.23 6.24 -15.35
CA ASN A 453 -3.55 5.77 -14.96
C ASN A 453 -3.60 4.25 -15.23
N PRO A 454 -3.82 3.37 -14.24
CA PRO A 454 -3.87 1.93 -14.45
C PRO A 454 -5.06 1.49 -15.32
N GLN A 455 -6.01 2.40 -15.60
CA GLN A 455 -7.13 2.18 -16.49
C GLN A 455 -6.87 2.67 -17.93
N GLU A 456 -5.73 3.32 -18.20
CA GLU A 456 -5.35 3.83 -19.52
C GLU A 456 -4.04 3.18 -19.99
N CYS A 457 -3.92 2.88 -21.29
CA CYS A 457 -2.79 2.08 -21.80
C CYS A 457 -1.85 2.79 -22.78
N TYR A 458 -2.12 4.03 -23.21
CA TYR A 458 -1.50 4.55 -24.43
C TYR A 458 -0.61 5.78 -24.25
N GLU A 459 -0.94 6.69 -23.33
CA GLU A 459 -0.19 7.93 -23.15
C GLU A 459 -0.44 8.51 -21.75
N ARG A 460 0.61 9.04 -21.11
CA ARG A 460 0.46 9.82 -19.88
C ARG A 460 0.14 11.26 -20.29
N LYS A 461 -0.95 11.81 -19.75
CA LYS A 461 -1.28 13.22 -19.96
C LYS A 461 -0.42 14.06 -19.03
N GLU A 462 0.15 15.14 -19.51
CA GLU A 462 0.88 16.09 -18.68
C GLU A 462 -0.04 17.27 -18.33
N SER A 463 -0.05 17.67 -17.06
CA SER A 463 -0.77 18.84 -16.58
C SER A 463 0.18 19.91 -16.04
N VAL A 464 -0.19 21.17 -16.23
CA VAL A 464 0.55 22.33 -15.69
C VAL A 464 -0.38 23.05 -14.74
N ILE A 465 -0.36 22.61 -13.48
CA ILE A 465 -1.26 23.12 -12.45
C ILE A 465 -0.46 23.68 -11.25
N PRO A 466 -0.89 24.80 -10.64
CA PRO A 466 -0.19 25.39 -9.49
C PRO A 466 0.00 24.43 -8.30
N GLN A 467 -0.91 23.46 -8.14
CA GLN A 467 -0.87 22.47 -7.08
C GLN A 467 0.41 21.63 -7.08
N GLN A 468 1.00 21.36 -8.25
CA GLN A 468 2.28 20.65 -8.35
C GLN A 468 3.42 21.45 -7.69
N ALA A 469 3.50 22.75 -7.94
CA ALA A 469 4.49 23.62 -7.30
C ALA A 469 4.24 23.74 -5.78
N LEU A 470 2.98 23.84 -5.37
CA LEU A 470 2.60 23.86 -3.95
C LEU A 470 2.93 22.55 -3.24
N ALA A 471 2.80 21.40 -3.90
CA ALA A 471 3.18 20.13 -3.32
C ALA A 471 4.68 20.02 -3.11
N LEU A 472 5.50 20.49 -4.05
CA LEU A 472 6.96 20.55 -3.83
C LEU A 472 7.33 21.52 -2.71
N ALA A 473 6.61 22.63 -2.57
CA ALA A 473 6.89 23.65 -1.55
C ALA A 473 6.45 23.24 -0.13
N ASN A 474 5.43 22.38 -0.01
CA ASN A 474 4.83 22.05 1.28
C ASN A 474 5.02 20.58 1.68
N SER A 475 5.61 19.76 0.81
CA SER A 475 5.82 18.35 1.09
C SER A 475 6.87 18.14 2.17
N ARG A 476 6.52 17.31 3.16
CA ARG A 476 7.44 16.83 4.20
C ARG A 476 8.69 16.19 3.60
N LEU A 477 8.52 15.37 2.56
CA LEU A 477 9.63 14.74 1.85
C LEU A 477 10.62 15.79 1.34
N VAL A 478 10.14 16.83 0.67
CA VAL A 478 11.00 17.86 0.05
C VAL A 478 11.76 18.65 1.11
N TYR A 479 11.10 19.05 2.20
CA TYR A 479 11.79 19.70 3.31
C TYR A 479 12.88 18.83 3.92
N ASN A 480 12.59 17.56 4.21
CA ASN A 480 13.57 16.63 4.79
C ASN A 480 14.78 16.46 3.86
N GLN A 481 14.55 16.24 2.57
CA GLN A 481 15.63 16.07 1.60
C GLN A 481 16.43 17.37 1.39
N ALA A 482 15.78 18.54 1.40
CA ALA A 482 16.47 19.82 1.30
C ALA A 482 17.41 20.06 2.49
N ARG A 483 16.94 19.75 3.71
CA ARG A 483 17.73 19.88 4.94
C ARG A 483 18.94 18.94 4.95
N LEU A 484 18.76 17.67 4.56
CA LEU A 484 19.85 16.69 4.46
C LEU A 484 20.88 17.09 3.39
N LEU A 485 20.41 17.51 2.21
CA LEU A 485 21.29 17.93 1.12
C LEU A 485 22.09 19.18 1.48
N ALA A 486 21.45 20.19 2.07
CA ALA A 486 22.14 21.42 2.48
C ALA A 486 23.25 21.17 3.50
N ARG A 487 23.06 20.24 4.44
CA ARG A 487 24.10 19.82 5.39
C ARG A 487 25.28 19.17 4.70
N ARG A 488 25.00 18.22 3.80
CA ARG A 488 26.04 17.51 3.05
C ARG A 488 26.86 18.45 2.18
N LEU A 489 26.22 19.37 1.47
CA LEU A 489 26.92 20.35 0.64
C LEU A 489 27.66 21.38 1.50
N SER A 490 27.10 21.79 2.65
CA SER A 490 27.75 22.75 3.54
C SER A 490 29.00 22.20 4.22
N SER A 491 29.07 20.89 4.48
CA SER A 491 30.30 20.28 5.00
C SER A 491 31.42 20.20 3.96
N GLN A 492 31.08 20.29 2.67
CA GLN A 492 32.03 20.27 1.55
C GLN A 492 32.38 21.68 1.05
N ALA A 493 31.51 22.66 1.29
CA ALA A 493 31.65 24.03 0.80
C ALA A 493 31.52 25.06 1.95
N ALA A 494 32.67 25.59 2.37
CA ALA A 494 32.74 26.63 3.40
C ALA A 494 32.17 27.98 2.89
N ARG A 495 32.54 28.39 1.67
CA ARG A 495 32.10 29.65 1.07
C ARG A 495 30.74 29.50 0.41
N ASP A 496 29.95 30.58 0.43
CA ASP A 496 28.61 30.57 -0.18
C ASP A 496 28.68 30.41 -1.70
N THR A 497 29.69 31.00 -2.34
CA THR A 497 29.97 30.82 -3.77
C THR A 497 30.14 29.36 -4.18
N ASP A 498 30.89 28.60 -3.39
CA ASP A 498 31.15 27.18 -3.65
C ASP A 498 29.89 26.35 -3.38
N PHE A 499 29.16 26.68 -2.32
CA PHE A 499 27.89 26.03 -1.98
C PHE A 499 26.83 26.22 -3.07
N VAL A 500 26.66 27.45 -3.56
CA VAL A 500 25.70 27.79 -4.62
C VAL A 500 26.04 27.04 -5.91
N ALA A 501 27.32 26.99 -6.28
CA ALA A 501 27.76 26.23 -7.46
C ALA A 501 27.42 24.74 -7.32
N ALA A 502 27.80 24.13 -6.20
CA ALA A 502 27.52 22.72 -5.94
C ALA A 502 26.00 22.42 -5.87
N ALA A 503 25.20 23.33 -5.32
CA ALA A 503 23.75 23.19 -5.26
C ALA A 503 23.10 23.18 -6.65
N PHE A 504 23.53 24.07 -7.55
CA PHE A 504 23.04 24.10 -8.93
C PHE A 504 23.44 22.84 -9.72
N GLU A 505 24.68 22.39 -9.59
CA GLU A 505 25.14 21.18 -10.25
C GLU A 505 24.41 19.93 -9.74
N GLN A 506 24.23 19.83 -8.42
CA GLN A 506 23.60 18.66 -7.79
C GLN A 506 22.08 18.60 -8.00
N VAL A 507 21.39 19.74 -7.98
CA VAL A 507 19.91 19.80 -8.08
C VAL A 507 19.44 20.01 -9.51
N LEU A 508 20.08 20.91 -10.27
CA LEU A 508 19.64 21.30 -11.61
C LEU A 508 20.51 20.72 -12.75
N GLY A 509 21.61 20.02 -12.42
CA GLY A 509 22.47 19.39 -13.43
C GLY A 509 23.24 20.36 -14.32
N ARG A 510 23.39 21.63 -13.92
CA ARG A 510 24.09 22.67 -14.69
C ARG A 510 24.86 23.63 -13.80
N THR A 511 25.79 24.37 -14.41
CA THR A 511 26.50 25.46 -13.74
C THR A 511 25.59 26.67 -13.50
N VAL A 512 25.80 27.36 -12.39
CA VAL A 512 25.12 28.62 -12.06
C VAL A 512 25.68 29.79 -12.89
N THR A 513 24.81 30.65 -13.42
CA THR A 513 25.23 31.87 -14.15
C THR A 513 25.67 32.98 -13.17
N PRO A 514 26.47 33.97 -13.60
CA PRO A 514 26.89 35.05 -12.70
C PRO A 514 25.74 35.85 -12.05
N PRO A 515 24.64 36.20 -12.76
CA PRO A 515 23.49 36.87 -12.13
C PRO A 515 22.76 35.98 -11.13
N GLU A 516 22.53 34.70 -11.46
CA GLU A 516 21.89 33.74 -10.54
C GLU A 516 22.72 33.52 -9.28
N ARG A 517 24.05 33.46 -9.41
CA ARG A 517 24.96 33.31 -8.29
C ARG A 517 24.86 34.49 -7.34
N ALA A 518 24.93 35.72 -7.87
CA ALA A 518 24.83 36.93 -7.08
C ALA A 518 23.49 37.01 -6.31
N GLU A 519 22.39 36.60 -6.96
CA GLU A 519 21.07 36.53 -6.34
C GLU A 519 21.01 35.49 -5.21
N CYS A 520 21.52 34.27 -5.44
CA CYS A 520 21.52 33.21 -4.44
C CYS A 520 22.40 33.56 -3.23
N GLU A 521 23.56 34.17 -3.46
CA GLU A 521 24.43 34.65 -2.37
C GLU A 521 23.78 35.77 -1.57
N ARG A 522 23.06 36.69 -2.24
CA ARG A 522 22.26 37.71 -1.54
C ARG A 522 21.17 37.07 -0.69
N PHE A 523 20.39 36.14 -1.27
CA PHE A 523 19.34 35.41 -0.55
C PHE A 523 19.88 34.71 0.70
N VAL A 524 21.00 33.97 0.59
CA VAL A 524 21.59 33.26 1.73
C VAL A 524 22.02 34.24 2.83
N ARG A 525 22.61 35.38 2.48
CA ARG A 525 23.00 36.42 3.46
C ARG A 525 21.78 37.03 4.16
N GLU A 526 20.78 37.46 3.40
CA GLU A 526 19.58 38.10 3.94
C GLU A 526 18.77 37.15 4.84
N GLN A 527 18.58 35.90 4.41
CA GLN A 527 17.92 34.87 5.22
C GLN A 527 18.69 34.54 6.50
N ALA A 528 20.02 34.43 6.42
CA ALA A 528 20.84 34.21 7.61
C ALA A 528 20.70 35.37 8.62
N SER A 529 20.65 36.62 8.14
CA SER A 529 20.37 37.78 8.99
C SER A 529 18.98 37.75 9.62
N LEU A 530 17.95 37.31 8.88
CA LEU A 530 16.59 37.17 9.42
C LEU A 530 16.51 36.10 10.52
N PHE A 531 17.25 35.00 10.41
CA PHE A 531 17.28 33.95 11.43
C PHE A 531 18.09 34.31 12.68
N LEU A 532 18.90 35.37 12.64
CA LEU A 532 19.56 35.94 13.82
C LEU A 532 18.59 36.82 14.65
N ASP A 533 17.57 37.40 14.01
CA ASP A 533 16.57 38.26 14.63
C ASP A 533 15.45 37.39 15.25
N ALA A 534 15.49 37.20 16.57
CA ALA A 534 14.60 36.28 17.30
C ALA A 534 13.10 36.58 17.14
N ASP A 535 12.74 37.83 16.87
CA ASP A 535 11.34 38.24 16.63
C ASP A 535 10.87 37.93 15.20
N LYS A 536 11.79 37.90 14.23
CA LYS A 536 11.51 37.54 12.81
C LYS A 536 11.78 36.07 12.48
N ALA A 537 12.53 35.35 13.32
CA ALA A 537 12.88 33.94 13.14
C ALA A 537 11.72 32.95 13.39
N ARG A 538 10.54 33.44 13.79
CA ARG A 538 9.31 32.64 13.98
C ARG A 538 8.68 32.25 12.64
N GLN A 539 9.37 31.43 11.86
CA GLN A 539 8.70 30.62 10.85
C GLN A 539 8.11 29.38 11.55
N PRO A 540 6.82 29.06 11.33
CA PRO A 540 6.25 27.82 11.85
C PRO A 540 7.03 26.64 11.25
N ASP A 541 7.51 25.72 12.09
CA ASP A 541 8.00 24.44 11.59
C ASP A 541 6.78 23.68 11.09
N LEU A 542 6.68 23.53 9.76
CA LEU A 542 5.57 22.85 9.10
C LEU A 542 5.67 21.32 9.24
N LEU A 543 6.75 20.80 9.85
CA LEU A 543 7.01 19.38 10.01
C LEU A 543 6.68 18.86 11.42
N ALA A 544 6.41 17.57 11.51
CA ALA A 544 6.08 16.92 12.79
C ALA A 544 7.35 16.72 13.65
N PRO A 545 7.21 16.67 14.99
CA PRO A 545 8.33 16.33 15.87
C PRO A 545 8.88 14.93 15.54
N GLY A 546 10.14 14.84 15.12
CA GLY A 546 10.81 13.59 14.71
C GLY A 546 11.29 13.57 13.26
N ASP A 547 10.81 14.51 12.43
CA ASP A 547 11.36 14.77 11.11
C ASP A 547 12.74 15.45 11.19
N VAL A 548 13.44 15.60 10.06
CA VAL A 548 14.79 16.22 10.03
C VAL A 548 14.67 17.68 10.49
N ALA A 549 14.93 17.97 11.76
CA ALA A 549 14.73 19.30 12.36
C ALA A 549 15.50 20.40 11.61
N PRO A 550 15.00 21.64 11.52
CA PRO A 550 15.73 22.73 10.85
C PRO A 550 17.06 23.03 11.54
N ALA A 551 18.05 23.50 10.78
CA ALA A 551 19.34 23.86 11.35
C ALA A 551 19.22 25.01 12.37
N ARG A 552 19.94 24.88 13.50
CA ARG A 552 20.06 25.96 14.50
C ARG A 552 21.00 27.07 14.05
N ASP A 553 22.01 26.73 13.27
CA ASP A 553 22.91 27.70 12.65
C ASP A 553 22.15 28.50 11.58
N PRO A 554 22.02 29.83 11.72
CA PRO A 554 21.29 30.69 10.78
C PRO A 554 21.78 30.56 9.34
N LYS A 555 23.09 30.41 9.15
CA LYS A 555 23.69 30.31 7.81
C LYS A 555 23.31 28.99 7.14
N LEU A 556 23.47 27.87 7.85
CA LEU A 556 23.03 26.58 7.36
C LEU A 556 21.51 26.56 7.11
N ARG A 557 20.70 27.16 7.98
CA ARG A 557 19.23 27.25 7.79
C ARG A 557 18.85 28.04 6.53
N ALA A 558 19.56 29.13 6.23
CA ALA A 558 19.40 29.87 4.97
C ALA A 558 19.75 29.00 3.74
N ARG A 559 20.80 28.18 3.85
CA ARG A 559 21.19 27.20 2.82
C ARG A 559 20.14 26.09 2.64
N GLU A 560 19.50 25.62 3.71
CA GLU A 560 18.35 24.69 3.64
C GLU A 560 17.21 25.31 2.81
N GLY A 561 16.91 26.59 3.03
CA GLY A 561 15.92 27.36 2.27
C GLY A 561 16.28 27.51 0.78
N LEU A 562 17.56 27.70 0.46
CA LEU A 562 18.01 27.79 -0.94
C LEU A 562 17.81 26.47 -1.68
N ILE A 563 18.19 25.33 -1.08
CA ILE A 563 17.95 24.01 -1.70
C ILE A 563 16.46 23.76 -1.91
N HIS A 564 15.63 24.11 -0.92
CA HIS A 564 14.19 24.01 -1.02
C HIS A 564 13.63 24.84 -2.19
N ALA A 565 14.12 26.08 -2.38
CA ALA A 565 13.74 26.92 -3.51
C ALA A 565 14.18 26.32 -4.86
N LEU A 566 15.36 25.68 -4.93
CA LEU A 566 15.85 25.02 -6.14
C LEU A 566 14.99 23.82 -6.53
N PHE A 567 14.50 23.02 -5.56
CA PHE A 567 13.55 21.94 -5.84
C PHE A 567 12.22 22.44 -6.44
N ASN A 568 11.83 23.68 -6.14
CA ASN A 568 10.62 24.27 -6.68
C ASN A 568 10.81 24.94 -8.06
N ARG A 569 12.04 24.97 -8.60
CA ARG A 569 12.29 25.52 -9.94
C ARG A 569 11.67 24.61 -10.99
N ASN A 570 11.07 25.21 -12.03
CA ASN A 570 10.59 24.46 -13.20
C ASN A 570 11.69 23.61 -13.85
N GLU A 571 12.95 24.03 -13.75
CA GLU A 571 14.11 23.28 -14.24
C GLU A 571 14.31 21.94 -13.53
N PHE A 572 13.95 21.83 -12.25
CA PHE A 572 14.11 20.59 -11.48
C PHE A 572 13.21 19.46 -12.00
N VAL A 573 12.01 19.83 -12.46
CA VAL A 573 10.96 18.90 -12.93
C VAL A 573 10.88 18.81 -14.46
N THR A 574 11.90 19.30 -15.17
CA THR A 574 11.94 19.33 -16.64
C THR A 574 13.28 18.83 -17.16
N VAL A 575 13.28 17.87 -18.07
CA VAL A 575 14.48 17.46 -18.82
C VAL A 575 14.64 18.39 -20.02
N ARG A 576 15.85 18.92 -20.21
CA ARG A 576 16.18 19.99 -21.14
C ARG A 576 17.38 19.68 -22.01
#